data_AF-A0A3C0TM37-F1
#
_entry.id   AF-A0A3C0TM37-F1
#
_cell.length_a   1.000
_cell.length_b   1.000
_cell.length_c   1.000
_cell.angle_alpha   90.00
_cell.angle_beta   90.00
_cell.angle_gamma   90.00
#
_symmetry.space_group_name_H-M   'P 1'
#
loop_
_entity.id
_entity.type
_entity.pdbx_description
1 polymer ?
#
loop_
_entity_poly.entity_id
_entity_poly.type
_entity_poly.pdbx_seq_one_letter_code
_entity_poly.pdbx_strand_id
1 'polypeptide(L)' 'HPTAYEGPSTKILSADIHNSIIADGTTIHGARIVNSVIRSGVTIQEGVTVEDSIVMDHT' A
#
# COMPACT_ATOMS: atom_id res chain seq x y z
N HIS A 1 15.85 -13.63 8.52
CA HIS A 1 14.65 -14.28 7.95
C HIS A 1 13.63 -13.17 7.75
N PRO A 2 13.13 -12.88 6.54
CA PRO A 2 12.05 -11.89 6.41
C PRO A 2 10.84 -12.47 7.13
N THR A 3 10.30 -11.73 8.09
CA THR A 3 9.08 -12.10 8.80
C THR A 3 7.93 -12.00 7.80
N ALA A 4 7.23 -13.10 7.56
CA ALA A 4 5.97 -13.05 6.84
C ALA A 4 5.01 -12.16 7.64
N TYR A 5 4.31 -11.26 6.96
CA TYR A 5 3.30 -10.43 7.62
C TYR A 5 2.15 -11.33 8.08
N GLU A 6 1.91 -11.41 9.39
CA GLU A 6 0.87 -12.29 9.96
C GLU A 6 -0.53 -11.64 10.01
N GLY A 7 -0.68 -10.45 9.42
CA GLY A 7 -1.97 -9.76 9.36
C GLY A 7 -2.84 -10.20 8.18
N PRO A 8 -3.98 -9.52 7.97
CA PRO A 8 -4.92 -9.88 6.91
C PRO A 8 -4.31 -9.70 5.51
N SER A 9 -4.88 -10.36 4.50
CA SER A 9 -4.54 -10.10 3.11
C SER A 9 -4.83 -8.65 2.71
N THR A 10 -4.07 -8.15 1.72
CA THR A 10 -4.27 -6.82 1.14
C THR A 10 -5.68 -6.67 0.55
N LYS A 11 -6.29 -5.50 0.78
CA LYS A 11 -7.62 -5.14 0.27
C LYS A 11 -7.53 -3.88 -0.56
N ILE A 12 -7.90 -3.98 -1.84
CA ILE A 12 -7.96 -2.86 -2.76
C ILE A 12 -9.41 -2.72 -3.20
N LEU A 13 -10.11 -1.71 -2.65
CA LEU A 13 -11.51 -1.48 -2.98
C LEU A 13 -11.63 -0.70 -4.29
N SER A 14 -10.77 0.31 -4.47
CA SER A 14 -10.61 1.09 -5.69
C SER A 14 -9.24 1.74 -5.66
N ALA A 15 -8.46 1.59 -6.73
CA ALA A 15 -7.17 2.26 -6.85
C ALA A 15 -6.70 2.29 -8.31
N ASP A 16 -5.97 3.34 -8.66
CA ASP A 16 -5.20 3.43 -9.90
C ASP A 16 -3.71 3.22 -9.57
N ILE A 17 -3.18 2.04 -9.90
CA ILE A 17 -1.83 1.61 -9.48
C ILE A 17 -0.97 1.37 -10.71
N HIS A 18 0.11 2.14 -10.85
CA HIS A 18 1.08 2.02 -11.94
C HIS A 18 2.49 1.83 -11.40
N ASN A 19 3.21 0.84 -11.93
CA ASN A 19 4.63 0.61 -11.63
C ASN A 19 4.94 0.66 -10.11
N SER A 20 4.11 0.02 -9.29
CA SER A 20 4.15 0.15 -7.83
C SER A 20 4.04 -1.21 -7.15
N ILE A 21 4.59 -1.31 -5.94
CA ILE A 21 4.62 -2.53 -5.12
C ILE A 21 3.76 -2.31 -3.88
N ILE A 22 2.82 -3.22 -3.63
CA ILE A 22 1.94 -3.19 -2.46
C ILE A 22 2.21 -4.44 -1.62
N ALA A 23 2.65 -4.25 -0.38
CA ALA A 23 2.89 -5.35 0.55
C ALA A 23 1.61 -5.80 1.27
N ASP A 24 1.67 -6.96 1.92
CA ASP A 24 0.52 -7.59 2.57
C ASP A 24 -0.10 -6.74 3.70
N GLY A 25 -1.39 -6.90 3.95
CA GLY A 25 -2.09 -6.13 4.99
C GLY A 25 -2.41 -4.70 4.65
N THR A 26 -2.13 -4.27 3.42
CA THR A 26 -2.46 -2.91 3.00
C THR A 26 -3.96 -2.80 2.73
N THR A 27 -4.59 -1.71 3.16
CA THR A 27 -5.98 -1.39 2.80
C THR A 27 -6.01 -0.10 2.00
N ILE A 28 -6.55 -0.15 0.77
CA ILE A 28 -6.58 0.98 -0.16
C ILE A 28 -8.02 1.31 -0.54
N HIS A 29 -8.40 2.58 -0.34
CA HIS A 29 -9.68 3.15 -0.71
C HIS A 29 -9.47 4.27 -1.72
N GLY A 30 -10.03 4.17 -2.92
CA GLY A 30 -10.08 5.23 -3.96
C GLY A 30 -8.82 6.08 -4.13
N ALA A 31 -7.66 5.46 -4.37
CA ALA A 31 -6.36 6.16 -4.36
C ALA A 31 -5.57 6.01 -5.68
N ARG A 32 -4.61 6.91 -5.90
CA ARG A 32 -3.65 6.83 -7.01
C ARG A 32 -2.24 6.56 -6.50
N ILE A 33 -1.58 5.53 -7.03
CA ILE A 33 -0.25 5.09 -6.58
C ILE A 33 0.63 4.87 -7.82
N VAL A 34 1.70 5.64 -7.97
CA VAL A 34 2.58 5.61 -9.15
C VAL A 34 4.04 5.52 -8.72
N ASN A 35 4.82 4.63 -9.33
CA ASN A 35 6.26 4.47 -9.08
C ASN A 35 6.63 4.35 -7.59
N SER A 36 5.78 3.71 -6.79
CA SER A 36 5.85 3.77 -5.33
C SER A 36 5.85 2.39 -4.67
N VAL A 37 6.37 2.33 -3.44
CA VAL A 37 6.39 1.10 -2.64
C VAL A 37 5.60 1.33 -1.35
N ILE A 38 4.60 0.49 -1.09
CA ILE A 38 3.76 0.56 0.11
C ILE A 38 4.06 -0.66 0.99
N ARG A 39 4.57 -0.43 2.21
CA ARG A 39 4.89 -1.52 3.15
C ARG A 39 3.63 -2.06 3.85
N SER A 40 3.80 -3.19 4.53
CA SER A 40 2.71 -3.96 5.09
C SER A 40 1.94 -3.21 6.18
N GLY A 41 0.64 -3.46 6.27
CA GLY A 41 -0.21 -2.85 7.30
C GLY A 41 -0.52 -1.36 7.10
N VAL A 42 -0.19 -0.78 5.93
CA VAL A 42 -0.51 0.62 5.62
C VAL A 42 -1.99 0.76 5.23
N THR A 43 -2.62 1.87 5.64
CA THR A 43 -3.96 2.24 5.17
C THR A 43 -3.89 3.50 4.33
N ILE A 44 -4.38 3.42 3.09
CA ILE A 44 -4.49 4.55 2.16
C ILE A 44 -5.96 4.90 1.98
N GLN A 45 -6.31 6.14 2.33
CA GLN A 45 -7.67 6.65 2.29
C GLN A 45 -8.06 7.20 0.92
N GLU A 46 -9.36 7.43 0.74
CA GLU A 46 -9.94 7.96 -0.49
C GLU A 46 -9.35 9.33 -0.88
N GLY A 47 -9.05 9.49 -2.17
CA GLY A 47 -8.47 10.71 -2.73
C GLY A 47 -6.96 10.86 -2.51
N VAL A 48 -6.31 9.95 -1.80
CA VAL A 48 -4.84 10.01 -1.59
C VAL A 48 -4.09 9.71 -2.89
N THR A 49 -3.05 10.50 -3.13
CA THR A 49 -2.10 10.29 -4.24
C THR A 49 -0.70 10.05 -3.67
N VAL A 50 -0.07 8.95 -4.08
CA VAL A 50 1.30 8.58 -3.71
C VAL A 50 2.12 8.41 -4.99
N GLU A 51 3.11 9.27 -5.20
CA GLU A 51 3.93 9.26 -6.41
C GLU A 51 5.42 9.31 -6.03
N ASP A 52 6.23 8.50 -6.73
CA ASP A 52 7.69 8.41 -6.56
C ASP A 52 8.15 8.29 -5.10
N SER A 53 7.41 7.53 -4.29
CA SER A 53 7.53 7.51 -2.83
C SER A 53 7.62 6.10 -2.24
N ILE A 54 8.21 6.00 -1.05
CA ILE A 54 8.23 4.77 -0.24
C ILE A 54 7.46 5.03 1.05
N VAL A 55 6.33 4.36 1.22
CA VAL A 55 5.49 4.45 2.42
C VAL A 55 5.83 3.27 3.32
N MET A 56 6.43 3.56 4.47
CA MET A 56 6.76 2.57 5.48
C MET A 56 5.62 2.41 6.48
N ASP A 57 5.58 1.25 7.13
CA ASP A 57 4.83 1.03 8.34
C ASP A 57 5.41 1.84 9.51
N HIS A 58 4.57 2.04 10.52
CA HIS A 58 4.93 2.76 11.73
C HIS A 58 5.68 1.80 12.68
N THR A 59 6.92 1.42 12.36
CA THR A 59 8.04 1.02 13.26
C THR A 59 9.17 0.29 12.53
#